data_AF-U2F775-F1
#
_entry.id   AF-U2F775-F1
#
_cell.length_a   1.000
_cell.length_b   1.000
_cell.length_c   1.000
_cell.angle_alpha   90.00
_cell.angle_beta   90.00
_cell.angle_gamma   90.00
#
_symmetry.space_group_name_H-M   'P 1'
#
loop_
_entity.id
_entity.type
_entity.pdbx_description
1 polymer ?
#
loop_
_entity_poly.entity_id
_entity_poly.type
_entity_poly.pdbx_seq_one_letter_code
_entity_poly.pdbx_strand_id
1 'polypeptide(L)'
;MINSINLDKINKNENSNKIAKAGEEGGFENALNDSLKELNKVQINADKAIADLATGEVKDLHQAAIAIGKAETSMKLMLEIRNKALSAYKEISRTQI
;
A
#
# COMPACT_ATOMS: atom_id res chain seq x y z
N MET A 1 10.68 -49.97 -29.64
CA MET A 1 9.79 -49.72 -28.48
C MET A 1 10.62 -50.12 -27.26
N ILE A 2 10.95 -49.29 -26.29
CA ILE A 2 10.13 -48.36 -25.51
C ILE A 2 11.00 -47.15 -25.14
N ASN A 3 10.49 -45.94 -25.38
CA ASN A 3 11.13 -44.67 -24.99
C ASN A 3 10.98 -44.52 -23.47
N SER A 4 12.09 -44.37 -22.75
CA SER A 4 12.08 -44.09 -21.31
C SER A 4 11.49 -42.71 -21.06
N ILE A 5 10.25 -42.67 -20.57
CA ILE A 5 9.62 -41.43 -20.11
C ILE A 5 10.38 -40.99 -18.86
N ASN A 6 11.14 -39.91 -19.02
CA ASN A 6 11.82 -39.23 -17.92
C ASN A 6 10.75 -38.51 -17.08
N LEU A 7 10.35 -39.16 -15.98
CA LEU A 7 9.34 -38.66 -15.03
C LEU A 7 9.84 -37.47 -14.19
N ASP A 8 11.13 -37.14 -14.22
CA ASP A 8 11.70 -36.01 -13.45
C ASP A 8 11.32 -34.64 -14.04
N LYS A 9 10.79 -34.59 -15.26
CA LYS A 9 10.39 -33.34 -15.93
C LYS A 9 8.94 -32.90 -15.68
N ILE A 10 8.11 -33.71 -15.02
CA ILE A 10 6.69 -33.37 -14.80
C ILE A 10 6.47 -32.53 -13.53
N ASN A 11 7.43 -32.50 -12.60
CA ASN A 11 7.26 -31.80 -11.32
C ASN A 11 8.04 -30.48 -11.19
N LYS A 12 8.42 -29.84 -12.30
CA LYS A 12 8.91 -28.46 -12.29
C LYS A 12 7.79 -27.50 -12.70
N ASN A 13 6.69 -27.54 -11.95
CA ASN A 13 5.68 -26.49 -11.99
C ASN A 13 6.26 -25.26 -11.27
N GLU A 14 6.79 -24.32 -12.05
CA GLU A 14 7.35 -23.04 -11.60
C GLU A 14 6.31 -22.05 -11.02
N ASN A 15 5.13 -22.52 -10.58
CA ASN A 15 4.14 -21.68 -9.90
C ASN A 15 3.93 -22.00 -8.41
N SER A 16 4.68 -22.93 -7.82
CA SER A 16 4.55 -23.21 -6.37
C SER A 16 5.39 -22.26 -5.48
N ASN A 17 6.28 -21.46 -6.07
CA ASN A 17 7.23 -20.62 -5.30
C ASN A 17 6.79 -19.15 -5.11
N LYS A 18 5.52 -18.82 -5.42
CA LYS A 18 4.97 -17.46 -5.20
C LYS A 18 4.01 -17.35 -4.02
N ILE A 19 3.62 -18.48 -3.42
CA ILE A 19 2.68 -18.52 -2.27
C ILE A 19 3.41 -18.78 -0.94
N ALA A 20 4.69 -19.19 -0.98
CA ALA A 20 5.48 -19.54 0.21
C ALA A 20 6.46 -18.42 0.69
N LYS A 21 6.22 -17.15 0.34
CA LYS A 21 7.03 -16.00 0.80
C LYS A 21 6.21 -14.90 1.50
N ALA A 22 5.02 -15.21 2.00
CA ALA A 22 4.24 -14.27 2.83
C ALA A 22 4.79 -14.11 4.27
N GLY A 23 5.95 -14.69 4.57
CA GLY A 23 6.63 -14.64 5.87
C GLY A 23 8.06 -14.12 5.80
N GLU A 24 8.43 -13.38 4.76
CA GLU A 24 9.69 -12.61 4.78
C GLU A 24 9.51 -11.41 5.70
N GLU A 25 10.39 -11.30 6.71
CA GLU A 25 10.57 -10.12 7.54
C GLU A 25 10.55 -8.87 6.64
N GLY A 26 9.57 -7.98 6.86
CA GLY A 26 9.41 -6.73 6.10
C GLY A 26 8.24 -6.67 5.13
N GLY A 27 7.45 -7.73 4.90
CA GLY A 27 6.31 -7.69 3.97
C GLY A 27 5.27 -6.59 4.29
N PHE A 28 4.81 -6.53 5.54
CA PHE A 28 3.88 -5.49 5.99
C PHE A 28 4.53 -4.11 6.05
N GLU A 29 5.76 -4.01 6.55
CA GLU A 29 6.50 -2.75 6.63
C GLU A 29 6.70 -2.12 5.25
N ASN A 30 7.09 -2.93 4.25
CA ASN A 30 7.26 -2.49 2.88
C ASN A 30 5.93 -2.01 2.28
N ALA A 31 4.84 -2.78 2.46
CA ALA A 31 3.52 -2.37 2.00
C ALA A 31 3.04 -1.07 2.66
N LEU A 32 3.33 -0.88 3.95
CA LEU A 32 3.01 0.36 4.68
C LEU A 32 3.85 1.53 4.17
N ASN A 33 5.16 1.35 3.99
CA ASN A 33 6.05 2.36 3.44
C ASN A 33 5.65 2.78 2.03
N ASP A 34 5.25 1.84 1.17
CA ASP A 34 4.78 2.15 -0.17
C ASP A 34 3.43 2.86 -0.15
N SER A 35 2.53 2.47 0.74
CA SER A 35 1.26 3.17 0.98
C SER A 35 1.48 4.62 1.44
N LEU A 36 2.48 4.86 2.31
CA LEU A 36 2.87 6.20 2.76
C LEU A 36 3.42 7.07 1.62
N LYS A 37 4.28 6.50 0.77
CA LYS A 37 4.80 7.21 -0.41
C LYS A 37 3.67 7.56 -1.37
N GLU A 38 2.74 6.64 -1.58
CA GLU A 38 1.59 6.88 -2.46
C GLU A 38 0.64 7.94 -1.87
N LEU A 39 0.38 7.90 -0.57
CA LEU A 39 -0.38 8.93 0.13
C LEU A 39 0.24 10.32 -0.05
N ASN A 40 1.57 10.43 0.05
CA ASN A 40 2.27 11.70 -0.17
C ASN A 40 2.02 12.23 -1.59
N LYS A 41 2.12 11.39 -2.63
CA LYS A 41 1.80 11.81 -4.01
C LYS A 41 0.34 12.26 -4.14
N VAL A 42 -0.59 11.53 -3.53
CA VAL A 42 -2.02 11.90 -3.54
C VAL A 42 -2.23 13.27 -2.87
N GLN A 43 -1.54 13.53 -1.76
CA GLN A 43 -1.59 14.81 -1.07
C GLN A 43 -1.03 15.95 -1.93
N ILE A 44 0.16 15.79 -2.52
CA ILE A 44 0.76 16.81 -3.40
C ILE A 44 -0.17 17.15 -4.57
N ASN A 45 -0.80 16.13 -5.17
CA ASN A 45 -1.75 16.33 -6.26
C ASN A 45 -3.01 17.08 -5.81
N ALA A 46 -3.51 16.78 -4.62
CA ALA A 46 -4.64 17.50 -4.04
C ALA A 46 -4.27 18.96 -3.71
N ASP A 47 -3.10 19.20 -3.14
CA ASP A 47 -2.62 20.55 -2.83
C ASP A 47 -2.48 21.41 -4.09
N LYS A 48 -1.97 20.81 -5.18
CA LYS A 48 -1.94 21.45 -6.49
C LYS A 48 -3.36 21.75 -7.00
N ALA A 49 -4.27 20.79 -6.93
CA ALA A 49 -5.65 20.99 -7.35
C ALA A 49 -6.36 22.09 -6.54
N ILE A 50 -6.06 22.22 -5.24
CA ILE A 50 -6.54 23.29 -4.37
C ILE A 50 -5.97 24.64 -4.81
N ALA A 51 -4.67 24.70 -5.13
CA ALA A 51 -4.03 25.92 -5.61
C ALA A 51 -4.60 26.37 -6.97
N ASP A 52 -4.75 25.46 -7.92
CA ASP A 52 -5.34 25.72 -9.24
C ASP A 52 -6.81 26.19 -9.10
N LEU A 53 -7.55 25.62 -8.15
CA LEU A 53 -8.92 26.03 -7.83
C LEU A 53 -8.98 27.43 -7.23
N ALA A 54 -8.10 27.75 -6.27
CA ALA A 54 -8.06 29.04 -5.60
C ALA A 54 -7.61 30.18 -6.53
N THR A 55 -6.76 29.87 -7.50
CA THR A 55 -6.27 30.83 -8.52
C THR A 55 -7.22 30.96 -9.72
N GLY A 56 -8.21 30.07 -9.85
CA GLY A 56 -9.14 30.04 -10.99
C GLY A 56 -8.54 29.43 -12.26
N GLU A 57 -7.36 28.82 -12.18
CA GLU A 57 -6.69 28.13 -13.29
C GLU A 57 -7.17 26.67 -13.49
N VAL A 58 -8.07 26.20 -12.62
CA VAL A 58 -8.61 24.84 -12.68
C VAL A 58 -9.40 24.61 -13.96
N LYS A 59 -8.91 23.68 -14.80
CA LYS A 59 -9.57 23.30 -16.05
C LYS A 59 -10.74 22.35 -15.84
N ASP A 60 -10.66 21.51 -14.81
CA ASP A 60 -11.67 20.49 -14.50
C ASP A 60 -11.92 20.43 -12.99
N LEU A 61 -13.01 21.06 -12.58
CA LEU A 61 -13.46 21.11 -11.19
C LEU A 61 -13.78 19.72 -10.62
N HIS A 62 -14.29 18.81 -11.45
CA HIS A 62 -14.67 17.47 -11.02
C HIS A 62 -13.43 16.63 -10.69
N GLN A 63 -12.39 16.70 -11.53
CA GLN A 63 -11.12 16.03 -11.25
C GLN A 63 -10.41 16.62 -10.04
N ALA A 64 -10.46 17.95 -9.87
CA ALA A 64 -9.94 18.60 -8.67
C ALA A 64 -10.65 18.10 -7.40
N ALA A 65 -11.98 18.06 -7.42
CA ALA A 65 -12.78 17.55 -6.31
C ALA A 65 -12.47 16.07 -6.00
N ILE A 66 -12.28 15.22 -7.01
CA ILE A 66 -11.88 13.82 -6.82
C ILE A 66 -10.50 13.73 -6.16
N ALA A 67 -9.51 14.50 -6.65
CA ALA A 67 -8.16 14.48 -6.11
C ALA A 67 -8.15 14.86 -4.63
N ILE A 68 -8.87 15.93 -4.28
CA ILE A 68 -9.02 16.41 -2.90
C ILE A 68 -9.71 15.36 -2.03
N GLY A 69 -10.85 14.82 -2.48
CA GLY A 69 -11.59 13.80 -1.72
C GLY A 69 -10.79 12.51 -1.52
N LYS A 70 -9.97 12.11 -2.51
CA LYS A 70 -9.07 10.97 -2.40
C LYS A 70 -8.00 11.21 -1.34
N ALA A 71 -7.38 12.40 -1.32
CA ALA A 71 -6.39 12.75 -0.30
C ALA A 71 -7.00 12.73 1.10
N GLU A 72 -8.16 13.35 1.28
CA GLU A 72 -8.83 13.42 2.58
C GLU A 72 -9.18 12.03 3.12
N THR A 73 -9.79 11.18 2.30
CA THR A 73 -10.20 9.83 2.72
C THR A 73 -8.99 8.95 3.04
N SER A 74 -7.95 9.04 2.21
CA SER A 74 -6.71 8.27 2.40
C SER A 74 -5.96 8.71 3.66
N MET A 75 -5.95 10.02 3.94
CA MET A 75 -5.32 10.56 5.14
C MET A 75 -6.06 10.14 6.41
N LYS A 76 -7.40 10.16 6.40
CA LYS A 76 -8.22 9.63 7.52
C LYS A 76 -7.87 8.18 7.82
N LEU A 77 -7.79 7.34 6.79
CA LEU A 77 -7.38 5.94 6.96
C LEU A 77 -5.97 5.82 7.57
N MET A 78 -5.01 6.61 7.08
CA MET A 78 -3.64 6.58 7.60
C MET A 78 -3.55 7.02 9.06
N LEU A 79 -4.36 8.00 9.47
CA LEU A 79 -4.44 8.43 10.87
C LEU A 79 -4.96 7.30 11.77
N GLU A 80 -5.96 6.53 11.33
CA GLU A 80 -6.44 5.35 12.06
C GLU A 80 -5.36 4.27 12.19
N ILE A 81 -4.62 4.00 11.11
CA ILE A 81 -3.48 3.07 11.13
C ILE A 81 -2.42 3.56 12.12
N ARG A 82 -2.07 4.85 12.09
CA ARG A 82 -1.11 5.46 13.02
C ARG A 82 -1.59 5.30 14.47
N ASN A 83 -2.85 5.60 14.75
CA ASN A 83 -3.44 5.46 16.09
C ASN A 83 -3.39 4.01 16.57
N LYS A 84 -3.69 3.05 15.70
CA LYS A 84 -3.63 1.62 16.03
C LYS A 84 -2.19 1.16 16.29
N ALA A 85 -1.23 1.59 15.48
CA ALA A 85 0.19 1.28 15.67
C ALA A 85 0.73 1.83 17.00
N LEU A 86 0.41 3.09 17.34
CA LEU A 86 0.75 3.69 18.63
C LEU A 86 0.10 2.94 19.80
N SER A 87 -1.15 2.48 19.63
CA SER A 87 -1.86 1.71 20.66
C SER A 87 -1.23 0.34 20.88
N ALA A 88 -0.86 -0.36 19.80
CA ALA A 88 -0.16 -1.64 19.88
C ALA A 88 1.20 -1.51 20.58
N TYR A 89 1.95 -0.45 20.27
CA TYR A 89 3.21 -0.15 20.96
C TYR A 89 2.99 0.07 22.47
N LYS A 90 1.99 0.89 22.85
CA LYS A 90 1.66 1.13 24.26
C LYS A 90 1.26 -0.16 24.99
N GLU A 91 0.53 -1.04 24.32
CA GLU A 91 0.10 -2.32 24.89
C GLU A 91 1.29 -3.24 25.19
N ILE A 92 2.19 -3.42 24.20
CA ILE A 92 3.42 -4.21 24.37
C ILE A 92 4.28 -3.65 25.51
N SER A 93 4.40 -2.33 25.60
CA SER A 93 5.15 -1.65 26.67
C SER A 93 4.53 -1.85 28.06
N ARG A 94 3.21 -2.06 28.16
CA ARG A 94 2.52 -2.32 29.44
C ARG A 94 2.62 -3.77 29.88
N THR A 95 2.75 -4.71 28.95
CA THR A 95 2.90 -6.14 29.29
C THR A 95 4.32 -6.48 29.77
N GLN A 96 5.32 -5.67 29.44
CA GLN A 96 6.74 -5.92 29.81
C GLN A 96 7.18 -5.28 31.14
N ILE A 97 6.32 -4.47 31.78
CA ILE A 97 6.55 -3.95 33.14
C ILE A 97 5.86 -4.79 34.19
#